data_AF-A0A841SPA1-F1
#
_entry.id   AF-A0A841SPA1-F1
#
_cell.length_a   1.000
_cell.length_b   1.000
_cell.length_c   1.000
_cell.angle_alpha   90.00
_cell.angle_beta   90.00
_cell.angle_gamma   90.00
#
_symmetry.space_group_name_H-M   'P 1'
#
loop_
_entity.id
_entity.type
_entity.pdbx_description
1 polymer ?
#
loop_
_entity_poly.entity_id
_entity_poly.type
_entity_poly.pdbx_seq_one_letter_code
_entity_poly.pdbx_strand_id
1 'polypeptide(L)'
;MNTITLCDIHEKYLLKTMEVISVSIIDNIKSVASVIQKADNIELYRKILDLQYEAMELVQQNNELRNQIMELRGKLSTQENLVFRNNQYWKVLEGDKQDGPYCSKCWDVDNKLVRHNVLNNGYVTCPNCQMTVDDENYRGQRQNEEDSYRDWINY
;
A
#
# COMPACT_ATOMS: atom_id res chain seq x y z
N MET A 1 -13.22 14.86 8.00
CA MET A 1 -12.49 15.86 7.18
C MET A 1 -11.38 15.12 6.49
N ASN A 2 -11.35 15.14 5.15
CA ASN A 2 -10.40 14.38 4.33
C ASN A 2 -9.00 14.97 4.45
N THR A 3 -8.13 14.33 5.23
CA THR A 3 -6.68 14.54 5.20
C THR A 3 -6.08 13.66 4.12
N ILE A 4 -6.38 13.97 2.84
CA ILE A 4 -5.45 13.57 1.78
C ILE A 4 -4.21 14.41 2.05
N THR A 5 -3.12 13.77 2.48
CA THR A 5 -1.91 14.53 2.80
C THR A 5 -1.47 15.28 1.55
N LEU A 6 -0.98 16.52 1.69
CA LEU A 6 -0.48 17.31 0.55
C LEU A 6 0.58 16.54 -0.28
N CYS A 7 1.23 15.53 0.32
CA CYS A 7 2.14 14.60 -0.34
C CYS A 7 1.43 13.69 -1.36
N ASP A 8 0.27 13.11 -1.00
CA ASP A 8 -0.48 12.18 -1.86
C ASP A 8 -1.09 12.87 -3.09
N ILE A 9 -1.51 14.13 -2.96
CA ILE A 9 -2.04 14.93 -4.08
C ILE A 9 -0.90 15.32 -5.02
N HIS A 10 0.23 15.75 -4.48
CA HIS A 10 1.39 16.14 -5.27
C HIS A 10 1.98 14.94 -6.04
N GLU A 11 2.01 13.75 -5.42
CA GLU A 11 2.43 12.50 -6.07
C GLU A 11 1.49 12.07 -7.20
N LYS A 12 0.17 12.12 -7.00
CA LYS A 12 -0.81 11.84 -8.08
C LYS A 12 -0.68 12.83 -9.24
N TYR A 13 -0.42 14.10 -8.96
CA TYR A 13 -0.20 15.11 -10.00
C TYR A 13 1.12 14.89 -10.74
N LEU A 14 2.20 14.53 -10.04
CA LEU A 14 3.50 14.20 -10.65
C LEU A 14 3.40 12.94 -11.53
N LEU A 15 2.71 11.89 -11.08
CA LEU A 15 2.47 10.68 -11.87
C LEU A 15 1.66 10.98 -13.14
N LYS A 16 0.57 11.74 -13.02
CA LYS A 16 -0.31 12.10 -14.14
C LYS A 16 0.37 13.03 -15.15
N THR A 17 1.16 14.00 -14.69
CA THR A 17 1.91 14.92 -15.57
C THR A 17 3.04 14.20 -16.29
N MET A 18 3.73 13.25 -15.65
CA MET A 18 4.78 12.45 -16.30
C MET A 18 4.23 11.39 -17.26
N GLU A 19 3.04 10.84 -17.01
CA GLU A 19 2.33 9.94 -17.94
C GLU A 19 1.99 10.67 -19.25
N VAL A 20 1.46 11.89 -19.15
CA VAL A 20 1.18 12.78 -20.30
C VAL A 20 2.45 13.12 -21.09
N ILE A 21 3.59 13.29 -20.41
CA ILE A 21 4.87 13.57 -21.07
C ILE A 21 5.35 12.35 -21.90
N SER A 22 5.21 11.13 -21.38
CA SER A 22 5.65 9.92 -22.08
C SER A 22 4.89 9.62 -23.38
N VAL A 23 3.56 9.79 -23.36
CA VAL A 23 2.70 9.64 -24.55
C VAL A 23 3.00 10.75 -25.56
N SER A 24 3.20 11.99 -25.10
CA SER A 24 3.53 13.12 -25.98
C SER A 24 4.87 12.96 -26.69
N ILE A 25 5.90 12.39 -26.04
CA ILE A 25 7.21 12.18 -26.65
C ILE A 25 7.13 11.16 -27.81
N ILE A 26 6.39 10.06 -27.63
CA ILE A 26 6.25 9.04 -28.67
C ILE A 26 5.52 9.60 -29.90
N ASP A 27 4.48 10.41 -29.69
CA ASP A 27 3.73 11.03 -30.80
C ASP A 27 4.57 12.08 -31.54
N ASN A 28 5.40 12.84 -30.82
CA ASN A 28 6.33 13.79 -31.42
C ASN A 28 7.40 13.10 -32.27
N ILE A 29 7.97 11.97 -31.81
CA ILE A 29 8.95 11.19 -32.57
C ILE A 29 8.33 10.65 -33.87
N LYS A 30 7.11 10.12 -33.82
CA LYS A 30 6.37 9.67 -35.01
C LYS A 30 6.13 10.79 -36.02
N SER A 31 5.77 11.98 -35.53
CA SER A 31 5.58 13.16 -36.37
C SER A 31 6.89 13.55 -37.10
N VAL A 32 8.00 13.61 -36.38
CA VAL A 32 9.33 13.91 -36.95
C VAL A 32 9.78 12.85 -37.95
N ALA A 33 9.55 11.57 -37.65
CA ALA A 33 9.84 10.47 -38.57
C ALA A 33 9.08 10.62 -39.90
N SER A 34 7.81 11.04 -39.85
CA SER A 34 6.99 11.25 -41.05
C SER A 34 7.45 12.42 -41.92
N VAL A 35 8.02 13.46 -41.31
CA VAL A 35 8.60 14.63 -42.02
C VAL A 35 9.89 14.23 -42.72
N ILE A 36 10.72 13.41 -42.08
CA ILE A 36 12.02 12.98 -42.61
C ILE A 36 11.87 11.90 -43.69
N GLN A 37 10.84 11.05 -43.58
CA GLN A 37 10.47 10.13 -44.66
C GLN A 37 10.15 10.88 -45.96
N LYS A 38 9.52 12.06 -45.88
CA LYS A 38 9.24 12.92 -47.05
C LYS A 38 10.48 13.63 -47.60
N ALA A 39 11.56 13.69 -46.82
CA ALA A 39 12.84 14.27 -47.23
C ALA A 39 13.80 13.24 -47.87
N ASP A 40 13.33 12.00 -48.08
CA ASP A 40 14.05 10.87 -48.72
C ASP A 40 15.42 10.52 -48.08
N ASN A 41 15.60 10.89 -46.81
CA ASN A 41 16.81 10.59 -46.05
C ASN A 41 16.64 9.31 -45.21
N ILE A 42 16.86 8.17 -45.88
CA ILE A 42 16.68 6.83 -45.32
C ILE A 42 17.56 6.58 -44.09
N GLU A 43 18.78 7.14 -44.05
CA GLU A 43 19.69 6.96 -42.92
C GLU A 43 19.19 7.70 -41.66
N LEU A 44 18.70 8.93 -41.82
CA LEU A 44 18.06 9.67 -40.72
C LEU A 44 16.77 8.99 -40.25
N TYR A 45 15.99 8.41 -41.17
CA TYR A 45 14.78 7.68 -40.80
C TYR A 45 15.09 6.45 -39.93
N ARG A 46 16.16 5.69 -40.25
CA ARG A 46 16.62 4.57 -39.43
C ARG A 46 17.04 5.01 -38.02
N LYS A 47 17.86 6.06 -37.92
CA LYS A 47 18.28 6.61 -36.61
C LYS A 47 17.09 7.05 -35.75
N ILE A 48 16.02 7.56 -36.36
CA ILE A 48 14.80 7.93 -35.64
C ILE A 48 14.01 6.73 -35.15
N LEU A 49 13.95 5.65 -35.94
CA LEU A 49 13.32 4.41 -35.49
C LEU A 49 14.09 3.78 -34.34
N ASP A 50 15.42 3.81 -34.38
CA ASP A 50 16.27 3.32 -33.29
C ASP A 50 16.03 4.15 -32.02
N LEU A 51 16.03 5.49 -32.13
CA LEU A 51 15.68 6.38 -31.02
C LEU A 51 14.25 6.16 -30.50
N GLN A 52 13.30 5.87 -31.38
CA GLN A 52 11.93 5.54 -30.99
C GLN A 52 11.89 4.26 -30.16
N TYR A 53 12.64 3.24 -30.56
CA TYR A 53 12.72 1.98 -29.85
C TYR A 53 13.37 2.16 -28.46
N GLU A 54 14.51 2.85 -28.39
CA GLU A 54 15.17 3.17 -27.11
C GLU A 54 14.24 3.98 -26.18
N ALA A 55 13.52 4.96 -26.72
CA ALA A 55 12.56 5.75 -25.95
C ALA A 55 11.40 4.89 -25.42
N MET A 56 10.89 3.94 -26.21
CA MET A 56 9.85 3.01 -25.78
C MET A 56 10.35 2.09 -24.65
N GLU A 57 11.57 1.59 -24.75
CA GLU A 57 12.18 0.76 -23.72
C GLU A 57 12.33 1.52 -22.39
N LEU A 58 12.83 2.77 -22.46
CA LEU A 58 12.96 3.63 -21.28
C LEU A 58 11.60 3.93 -20.63
N VAL A 59 10.56 4.18 -21.43
CA VAL A 59 9.19 4.38 -20.93
C VAL A 59 8.69 3.12 -20.22
N GLN A 60 8.93 1.94 -20.80
CA GLN A 60 8.53 0.68 -20.21
C GLN A 60 9.24 0.42 -18.88
N GLN A 61 10.56 0.57 -18.83
CA GLN A 61 11.34 0.41 -17.60
C GLN A 61 10.91 1.42 -16.51
N ASN A 62 10.61 2.67 -16.90
CA ASN A 62 10.11 3.68 -15.96
C ASN A 62 8.77 3.25 -15.34
N ASN A 63 7.85 2.73 -16.14
CA ASN A 63 6.55 2.26 -15.67
C ASN A 63 6.70 1.06 -14.71
N GLU A 64 7.61 0.14 -15.01
CA GLU A 64 7.87 -1.01 -14.16
C GLU A 64 8.46 -0.60 -12.80
N LEU A 65 9.45 0.31 -12.81
CA LEU A 65 10.02 0.87 -11.58
C LEU A 65 8.98 1.62 -10.75
N ARG A 66 8.05 2.35 -11.38
CA ARG A 66 6.95 3.02 -10.67
C ARG A 66 6.03 2.03 -9.97
N ASN A 67 5.65 0.95 -10.65
CA ASN A 67 4.81 -0.09 -10.06
C ASN A 67 5.48 -0.71 -8.83
N GLN A 68 6.79 -0.99 -8.92
CA GLN A 68 7.57 -1.49 -7.80
C GLN A 68 7.63 -0.48 -6.64
N ILE A 69 7.86 0.80 -6.92
CA ILE A 69 7.86 1.85 -5.88
C ILE A 69 6.50 1.93 -5.19
N MET A 70 5.40 1.91 -5.95
CA MET A 70 4.05 1.97 -5.39
C MET A 70 3.76 0.76 -4.49
N GLU A 71 4.15 -0.44 -4.93
CA GLU A 71 4.00 -1.68 -4.16
C GLU A 71 4.81 -1.63 -2.85
N LEU A 72 6.07 -1.21 -2.93
CA LEU A 72 6.97 -1.10 -1.77
C LEU A 72 6.49 -0.05 -0.77
N ARG A 73 6.01 1.11 -1.25
CA ARG A 73 5.40 2.13 -0.39
C ARG A 73 4.14 1.63 0.30
N GLY A 74 3.29 0.88 -0.40
CA GLY A 74 2.11 0.25 0.20
C GLY A 74 2.47 -0.73 1.32
N LYS A 75 3.53 -1.52 1.12
CA LYS A 75 4.07 -2.43 2.16
C LYS A 75 4.59 -1.66 3.37
N LEU A 76 5.38 -0.60 3.15
CA LEU A 76 5.93 0.25 4.22
C LEU A 76 4.84 0.95 5.04
N SER A 77 3.85 1.56 4.39
CA SER A 77 2.73 2.22 5.07
C SER A 77 1.93 1.25 5.94
N THR A 78 1.82 -0.02 5.51
CA THR A 78 1.19 -1.07 6.30
C THR A 78 2.02 -1.39 7.54
N GLN A 79 3.35 -1.48 7.42
CA GLN A 79 4.25 -1.77 8.53
C GLN A 79 4.32 -0.64 9.57
N GLU A 80 4.31 0.63 9.13
CA GLU A 80 4.44 1.80 10.01
C GLU A 80 3.25 2.00 10.98
N ASN A 81 2.08 1.45 10.64
CA ASN A 81 0.85 1.66 11.40
C ASN A 81 0.43 0.45 12.24
N LEU A 82 1.30 -0.56 12.41
CA LEU A 82 0.98 -1.76 13.20
C LEU A 82 1.62 -1.72 14.58
N VAL A 83 0.79 -1.93 15.60
CA VAL A 83 1.20 -2.03 17.00
C VAL A 83 0.98 -3.45 17.47
N PHE A 84 2.05 -4.08 17.98
CA PHE A 84 1.99 -5.42 18.55
C PHE A 84 1.60 -5.37 20.03
N ARG A 85 0.49 -6.01 20.41
CA ARG A 85 0.03 -6.15 21.81
C ARG A 85 -0.69 -7.48 21.99
N ASN A 86 -0.49 -8.12 23.14
CA ASN A 86 -1.15 -9.39 23.51
C ASN A 86 -1.10 -10.46 22.41
N ASN A 87 0.07 -10.67 21.80
CA ASN A 87 0.31 -11.61 20.69
C ASN A 87 -0.50 -11.32 19.41
N GLN A 88 -0.95 -10.09 19.24
CA GLN A 88 -1.81 -9.65 18.15
C GLN A 88 -1.27 -8.33 17.58
N TYR A 89 -1.54 -8.08 16.30
CA TYR A 89 -1.29 -6.78 15.69
C TYR A 89 -2.57 -5.96 15.61
N TRP A 90 -2.42 -4.66 15.82
CA TRP A 90 -3.48 -3.67 15.70
C TRP A 90 -3.04 -2.57 14.75
N LYS A 91 -3.89 -2.24 13.78
CA LYS A 91 -3.66 -1.12 12.90
C LYS A 91 -4.11 0.17 13.58
N VAL A 92 -3.20 1.12 13.74
CA VAL A 92 -3.51 2.46 14.22
C VAL A 92 -4.10 3.26 13.06
N LEU A 93 -5.27 3.84 13.29
CA LEU A 93 -5.97 4.73 12.37
C LEU A 93 -5.91 6.16 12.91
N GLU A 94 -6.29 7.13 12.09
CA GLU A 94 -6.40 8.53 12.52
C GLU A 94 -7.39 8.69 13.69
N GLY A 95 -7.03 9.55 14.66
CA GLY A 95 -7.88 9.92 15.79
C GLY A 95 -8.02 8.82 16.85
N ASP A 96 -6.92 8.17 17.23
CA ASP A 96 -6.82 7.12 18.26
C ASP A 96 -7.68 5.87 18.02
N LYS A 97 -8.26 5.74 16.82
CA LYS A 97 -9.00 4.55 16.42
C LYS A 97 -8.03 3.42 16.11
N GLN A 98 -8.42 2.20 16.46
CA GLN A 98 -7.64 1.00 16.18
C GLN A 98 -8.52 -0.01 15.44
N ASP A 99 -7.92 -0.69 14.47
CA ASP A 99 -8.56 -1.76 13.71
C ASP A 99 -7.77 -3.07 13.88
N GLY A 100 -8.47 -4.15 14.19
CA GLY A 100 -7.87 -5.44 14.56
C GLY A 100 -8.83 -6.30 15.37
N PRO A 101 -8.34 -7.40 15.98
CA PRO A 101 -6.94 -7.85 15.98
C PRO A 101 -6.53 -8.67 14.74
N TYR A 102 -5.25 -8.58 14.39
CA TYR A 102 -4.61 -9.35 13.32
C TYR A 102 -3.62 -10.37 13.86
N CYS A 103 -3.41 -11.44 13.09
CA CYS A 103 -2.52 -12.55 13.43
C CYS A 103 -1.05 -12.15 13.34
N SER A 104 -0.35 -12.22 14.48
CA SER A 104 1.09 -11.98 14.60
C SER A 104 1.90 -12.93 13.75
N LYS A 105 1.68 -14.24 13.86
CA LYS A 105 2.39 -15.23 13.05
C LYS A 105 2.25 -15.02 11.54
N CYS A 106 1.05 -14.72 11.05
CA CYS A 106 0.83 -14.49 9.61
C CYS A 106 1.50 -13.21 9.13
N TRP A 107 1.59 -12.20 9.99
CA TRP A 107 2.33 -10.99 9.68
C TRP A 107 3.84 -11.21 9.72
N ASP A 108 4.37 -11.80 10.78
CA ASP A 108 5.81 -11.95 11.00
C ASP A 108 6.48 -12.89 9.99
N VAL A 109 5.78 -13.95 9.57
CA VAL A 109 6.33 -14.96 8.65
C VAL A 109 6.03 -14.60 7.20
N ASP A 110 4.79 -14.20 6.89
CA ASP A 110 4.32 -14.07 5.51
C ASP A 110 4.03 -12.60 5.11
N ASN A 111 4.17 -11.63 6.01
CA ASN A 111 3.72 -10.24 5.84
C ASN A 111 2.24 -10.14 5.44
N LYS A 112 1.40 -11.06 5.94
CA LYS A 112 -0.05 -11.11 5.67
C LYS A 112 -0.85 -10.65 6.89
N LEU A 113 -1.56 -9.54 6.74
CA LEU A 113 -2.55 -9.09 7.72
C LEU A 113 -3.83 -9.94 7.67
N VAL A 114 -3.80 -11.07 8.37
CA VAL A 114 -4.97 -11.94 8.53
C VAL A 114 -5.72 -11.56 9.80
N ARG A 115 -6.99 -11.15 9.69
CA ARG A 115 -7.83 -10.81 10.85
C ARG A 115 -8.15 -12.07 11.65
N HIS A 116 -8.13 -11.98 12.98
CA HIS A 116 -8.62 -13.06 13.83
C HIS A 116 -10.16 -13.09 13.87
N ASN A 117 -10.71 -14.28 13.99
CA ASN A 117 -12.13 -14.50 14.29
C ASN A 117 -12.32 -14.59 15.80
N VAL A 118 -13.30 -13.88 16.34
CA VAL A 118 -13.64 -13.94 17.76
C VAL A 118 -14.37 -15.24 18.07
N LEU A 119 -13.98 -15.91 19.15
CA LEU A 119 -14.65 -17.07 19.70
C LEU A 119 -15.43 -16.66 20.96
N ASN A 120 -16.56 -17.32 21.22
CA ASN A 120 -17.47 -17.00 22.34
C ASN A 120 -16.90 -17.28 23.74
N ASN A 121 -15.64 -17.69 23.85
CA ASN A 121 -14.97 -18.07 25.09
C ASN A 121 -13.85 -17.11 25.50
N GLY A 122 -13.78 -15.92 24.89
CA GLY A 122 -12.76 -14.91 25.21
C GLY A 122 -11.42 -15.15 24.52
N TYR A 123 -11.41 -15.95 23.46
CA TYR A 123 -10.25 -16.19 22.61
C TYR A 123 -10.53 -15.72 21.20
N VAL A 124 -9.49 -15.44 20.43
CA VAL A 124 -9.59 -15.23 18.99
C VAL A 124 -8.71 -16.23 18.27
N THR A 125 -9.13 -16.65 17.08
CA THR A 125 -8.41 -17.65 16.28
C THR A 125 -8.17 -17.19 14.85
N CYS A 126 -7.01 -17.53 14.30
CA CYS A 126 -6.62 -17.13 12.96
C CYS A 126 -7.19 -18.13 11.94
N PRO A 127 -7.99 -17.71 10.94
CA PRO A 127 -8.52 -18.63 9.94
C PRO A 127 -7.45 -19.20 9.01
N ASN A 128 -6.28 -18.57 8.89
CA ASN A 128 -5.20 -19.01 8.00
C ASN A 128 -4.27 -20.03 8.67
N CYS A 129 -3.75 -19.72 9.86
CA CYS A 129 -2.73 -20.55 10.53
C CYS A 129 -3.21 -21.24 11.80
N GLN A 130 -4.50 -21.07 12.16
CA GLN A 130 -5.15 -21.69 13.32
C GLN A 130 -4.55 -21.32 14.68
N MET A 131 -3.66 -20.33 14.73
CA MET A 131 -3.16 -19.77 15.99
C MET A 131 -4.33 -19.16 16.77
N THR A 132 -4.42 -19.52 18.05
CA THR A 132 -5.45 -19.03 18.97
C THR A 132 -4.78 -18.31 20.12
N VAL A 133 -5.26 -17.12 20.45
CA VAL A 133 -4.75 -16.26 21.52
C VAL A 133 -5.91 -15.67 22.31
N ASP A 134 -5.65 -15.17 23.51
CA ASP A 134 -6.67 -14.48 24.31
C ASP A 134 -7.18 -13.23 23.57
N ASP A 135 -8.49 -13.03 23.58
CA ASP A 135 -9.08 -11.80 23.04
C ASP A 135 -8.78 -10.63 23.98
N GLU A 136 -7.97 -9.67 23.50
CA GLU A 136 -7.63 -8.45 24.24
C GLU A 136 -8.89 -7.63 24.57
N ASN A 137 -9.89 -7.62 23.68
CA ASN A 137 -11.14 -6.90 23.93
C ASN A 137 -11.92 -7.53 25.09
N TYR A 138 -11.95 -8.86 25.15
CA TYR A 138 -12.62 -9.60 26.22
C TYR A 138 -11.90 -9.45 27.58
N ARG A 139 -10.57 -9.38 27.58
CA ARG A 139 -9.80 -9.07 28.80
C ARG A 139 -10.13 -7.67 29.35
N GLY A 140 -10.22 -6.66 28.49
CA GLY A 140 -10.57 -5.30 28.90
C GLY A 140 -11.98 -5.21 29.51
N GLN A 141 -12.95 -5.91 28.94
CA GLN A 141 -14.32 -5.94 29.47
C GLN A 141 -14.39 -6.56 30.87
N ARG A 142 -13.76 -7.72 31.08
CA ARG A 142 -13.75 -8.37 32.41
C ARG A 142 -13.08 -7.53 33.49
N GLN A 143 -11.96 -6.89 33.16
CA GLN A 143 -11.27 -6.01 34.11
C GLN A 143 -12.16 -4.82 34.54
N ASN A 144 -12.83 -4.17 33.57
CA ASN A 144 -13.75 -3.08 33.86
C ASN A 144 -14.93 -3.51 34.74
N GLU A 145 -15.48 -4.71 34.51
CA GLU A 145 -16.56 -5.28 35.33
C GLU A 145 -16.10 -5.61 36.76
N GLU A 146 -14.91 -6.21 36.91
CA GLU A 146 -14.32 -6.53 38.21
C GLU A 146 -13.99 -5.26 39.02
N ASP A 147 -13.45 -4.22 38.37
CA ASP A 147 -13.15 -2.94 38.99
C ASP A 147 -14.43 -2.20 39.38
N SER A 148 -15.45 -2.19 38.52
CA SER A 148 -16.76 -1.61 38.84
C SER A 148 -17.43 -2.32 40.03
N TYR A 149 -17.31 -3.64 40.14
CA TYR A 149 -17.86 -4.40 41.25
C TYR A 149 -17.11 -4.13 42.56
N ARG A 150 -15.78 -4.01 42.50
CA ARG A 150 -14.95 -3.62 43.65
C ARG A 150 -15.29 -2.22 44.14
N ASP A 151 -15.48 -1.26 43.25
CA ASP A 151 -15.87 0.10 43.61
C ASP A 151 -17.25 0.14 44.28
N TRP A 152 -18.20 -0.70 43.82
CA TRP A 152 -19.52 -0.81 44.43
C TRP A 152 -19.48 -1.44 45.84
N ILE A 153 -18.63 -2.43 46.10
CA ILE A 153 -18.50 -3.05 47.43
C ILE A 153 -17.86 -2.11 48.46
N ASN A 154 -16.98 -1.21 48.01
CA ASN A 154 -16.21 -0.33 48.88
C ASN A 154 -16.91 1.02 49.19
N TYR A 155 -18.17 1.18 48.75
CA TYR A 155 -19.07 2.31 49.04
C TYR A 155 -20.12 1.95 50.10
#